data_AF-A0A6G9CVF5-F1
#
_entry.id   AF-A0A6G9CVF5-F1
#
_cell.length_a   1.000
_cell.length_b   1.000
_cell.length_c   1.000
_cell.angle_alpha   90.00
_cell.angle_beta   90.00
_cell.angle_gamma   90.00
#
_symmetry.space_group_name_H-M   'P 1'
#
loop_
_entity.id
_entity.type
_entity.pdbx_description
1 polymer ?
#
loop_
_entity_poly.entity_id
_entity_poly.type
_entity_poly.pdbx_seq_one_letter_code
_entity_poly.pdbx_strand_id
1 'polypeptide(L)'
;MEQKFEVDTDTKKSDALQADSLETADSESARAELTGLDPAELEICLKVLSEAAELDDEHPDSITMQRAVGHLFKRLKKKRRLGSRAAVNEADRQVVAATATGSPDRIDDETAGIPIKSNTAGASAGTLIKARPCYICKQRYTAVDAFYHQLCPDCAATSRSKRDASTDLTGRRALLTGGPREDRHVHRVAPAA
;
A
#
# COMPACT_ATOMS: atom_id res chain seq x y z
N MET A 1 -1.24 38.07 -42.30
CA MET A 1 -0.85 36.65 -42.40
C MET A 1 -0.47 36.21 -40.99
N GLU A 2 -1.47 35.98 -40.15
CA GLU A 2 -1.35 35.44 -38.80
C GLU A 2 -2.63 34.65 -38.56
N GLN A 3 -2.54 33.32 -38.67
CA GLN A 3 -3.63 32.41 -38.29
C GLN A 3 -3.26 31.80 -36.95
N LYS A 4 -4.15 32.01 -35.98
CA LYS A 4 -4.07 31.58 -34.61
C LYS A 4 -4.47 30.10 -34.56
N PHE A 5 -3.60 29.27 -34.01
CA PHE A 5 -3.80 27.84 -33.80
C PHE A 5 -4.60 27.66 -32.50
N GLU A 6 -5.79 27.06 -32.60
CA GLU A 6 -6.63 26.65 -31.48
C GLU A 6 -6.59 25.11 -31.45
N VAL A 7 -6.16 24.54 -30.33
CA VAL A 7 -5.99 23.08 -30.16
C VAL A 7 -6.97 22.64 -29.09
N ASP A 8 -8.13 22.15 -29.53
CA ASP A 8 -9.08 21.41 -28.72
C ASP A 8 -8.56 19.99 -28.47
N THR A 9 -8.38 19.65 -27.20
CA THR A 9 -7.93 18.33 -26.72
C THR A 9 -9.05 17.67 -25.94
N ASP A 10 -10.05 17.13 -26.62
CA ASP A 10 -11.03 16.26 -25.96
C ASP A 10 -11.84 15.45 -26.99
N THR A 11 -11.33 14.28 -27.42
CA THR A 11 -12.13 13.14 -27.93
C THR A 11 -11.22 11.91 -28.05
N LYS A 12 -10.86 11.27 -26.93
CA LYS A 12 -10.25 9.93 -26.97
C LYS A 12 -10.64 9.07 -25.75
N LYS A 13 -11.92 9.13 -25.38
CA LYS A 13 -12.51 8.40 -24.24
C LYS A 13 -13.75 7.56 -24.63
N SER A 14 -13.81 7.05 -25.86
CA SER A 14 -14.99 6.28 -26.32
C SER A 14 -14.72 4.98 -27.08
N ASP A 15 -13.47 4.60 -27.38
CA ASP A 15 -13.19 3.35 -28.11
C ASP A 15 -12.70 2.18 -27.22
N ALA A 16 -12.96 2.21 -25.91
CA ALA A 16 -12.45 1.19 -24.98
C ALA A 16 -13.46 0.09 -24.59
N LEU A 17 -14.57 -0.09 -25.31
CA LEU A 17 -15.66 -0.97 -24.84
C LEU A 17 -16.15 -2.06 -25.82
N GLN A 18 -15.42 -2.35 -26.91
CA GLN A 18 -15.76 -3.45 -27.81
C GLN A 18 -14.54 -4.28 -28.22
N ALA A 19 -14.02 -5.08 -27.27
CA ALA A 19 -13.09 -6.17 -27.55
C ALA A 19 -13.07 -7.14 -26.34
N ASP A 20 -14.17 -7.85 -26.07
CA ASP A 20 -14.21 -8.79 -24.94
C ASP A 20 -15.14 -9.99 -25.23
N SER A 21 -14.96 -10.66 -26.37
CA SER A 21 -15.74 -11.88 -26.68
C SER A 21 -15.04 -12.93 -27.55
N LEU A 22 -13.72 -12.83 -27.78
CA LEU A 22 -12.98 -13.82 -28.60
C LEU A 22 -11.70 -14.40 -27.94
N GLU A 23 -11.37 -14.04 -26.69
CA GLU A 23 -10.13 -14.45 -26.01
C GLU A 23 -10.34 -15.47 -24.87
N THR A 24 -11.30 -16.38 -24.98
CA THR A 24 -11.55 -17.39 -23.93
C THR A 24 -10.76 -18.69 -24.11
N ALA A 25 -10.27 -19.00 -25.33
CA ALA A 25 -9.56 -20.26 -25.59
C ALA A 25 -8.06 -20.22 -25.26
N ASP A 26 -7.36 -19.09 -25.48
CA ASP A 26 -5.94 -18.93 -25.10
C ASP A 26 -5.73 -18.84 -23.57
N SER A 27 -6.77 -18.41 -22.85
CA SER A 27 -6.73 -18.21 -21.40
C SER A 27 -6.74 -19.54 -20.61
N GLU A 28 -7.23 -20.62 -21.23
CA GLU A 28 -7.32 -21.95 -20.60
C GLU A 28 -5.97 -22.69 -20.65
N SER A 29 -5.23 -22.57 -21.77
CA SER A 29 -3.83 -23.02 -21.88
C SER A 29 -2.89 -22.22 -20.96
N ALA A 30 -3.11 -20.91 -20.81
CA ALA A 30 -2.31 -20.06 -19.92
C ALA A 30 -2.47 -20.40 -18.42
N ARG A 31 -3.55 -21.09 -18.03
CA ARG A 31 -3.80 -21.54 -16.64
C ARG A 31 -3.32 -22.96 -16.36
N ALA A 32 -3.07 -23.78 -17.39
CA ALA A 32 -2.62 -25.16 -17.25
C ALA A 32 -1.11 -25.30 -17.00
N GLU A 33 -0.28 -24.33 -17.41
CA GLU A 33 1.18 -24.45 -17.40
C GLU A 33 1.87 -23.79 -16.20
N LEU A 34 1.64 -24.32 -14.99
CA LEU A 34 2.52 -24.08 -13.84
C LEU A 34 3.19 -25.38 -13.37
N THR A 35 3.51 -26.26 -14.31
CA THR A 35 4.20 -27.54 -14.09
C THR A 35 5.52 -27.59 -14.87
N GLY A 36 6.46 -26.72 -14.51
CA GLY A 36 7.84 -26.75 -15.02
C GLY A 36 8.01 -26.22 -16.44
N LEU A 37 9.27 -26.17 -16.88
CA LEU A 37 9.64 -25.89 -18.28
C LEU A 37 9.56 -27.22 -19.07
N ASP A 38 9.25 -27.16 -20.36
CA ASP A 38 9.39 -28.34 -21.24
C ASP A 38 10.84 -28.88 -21.13
N PRO A 39 11.04 -30.16 -20.77
CA PRO A 39 12.37 -30.76 -20.69
C PRO A 39 13.22 -30.58 -21.96
N ALA A 40 12.61 -30.62 -23.15
CA ALA A 40 13.34 -30.46 -24.41
C ALA A 40 13.88 -29.03 -24.59
N GLU A 41 13.07 -28.02 -24.26
CA GLU A 41 13.50 -26.62 -24.29
C GLU A 41 14.57 -26.32 -23.22
N LEU A 42 14.44 -26.93 -22.04
CA LEU A 42 15.43 -26.80 -20.98
C LEU A 42 16.78 -27.39 -21.40
N GLU A 43 16.80 -28.55 -22.06
CA GLU A 43 18.01 -29.16 -22.59
C GLU A 43 18.69 -28.26 -23.63
N ILE A 44 17.91 -27.68 -24.57
CA ILE A 44 18.42 -26.72 -25.55
C ILE A 44 19.01 -25.50 -24.87
N CYS A 45 18.33 -24.95 -23.86
CA CYS A 45 18.81 -23.79 -23.11
C CYS A 45 20.14 -24.07 -22.40
N LEU A 46 20.28 -25.23 -21.76
CA LEU A 46 21.52 -25.64 -21.10
C LEU A 46 22.66 -25.85 -22.10
N LYS A 47 22.37 -26.44 -23.27
CA LYS A 47 23.35 -26.57 -24.35
C LYS A 47 23.83 -25.21 -24.84
N VAL A 48 22.94 -24.29 -25.14
CA VAL A 48 23.29 -22.94 -25.62
C VAL A 48 24.08 -22.17 -24.56
N LEU A 49 23.75 -22.33 -23.27
CA LEU A 49 24.52 -21.75 -22.16
C LEU A 49 25.95 -22.30 -22.09
N SER A 50 26.15 -23.59 -22.35
CA SER A 50 27.49 -24.18 -22.40
C SER A 50 28.29 -23.70 -23.60
N GLU A 51 27.68 -23.60 -24.78
CA GLU A 51 28.33 -23.08 -25.99
C GLU A 51 28.71 -21.61 -25.82
N ALA A 52 27.84 -20.80 -25.21
CA ALA A 52 28.12 -19.39 -24.94
C ALA A 52 29.26 -19.18 -23.93
N ALA A 53 29.54 -20.16 -23.06
CA ALA A 53 30.62 -20.09 -22.08
C ALA A 53 32.02 -20.36 -22.70
N GLU A 54 32.07 -20.97 -23.88
CA GLU A 54 33.32 -21.20 -24.64
C GLU A 54 33.66 -20.03 -25.58
N LEU A 55 32.72 -19.08 -25.77
CA LEU A 55 32.97 -17.87 -26.53
C LEU A 55 33.86 -16.91 -25.76
N ASP A 56 34.60 -16.07 -26.50
CA ASP A 56 35.36 -14.97 -25.91
C ASP A 56 34.45 -14.01 -25.13
N ASP A 57 34.97 -13.43 -24.05
CA ASP A 57 34.24 -12.53 -23.15
C ASP A 57 33.73 -11.25 -23.86
N GLU A 58 34.38 -10.82 -24.94
CA GLU A 58 34.00 -9.63 -25.71
C GLU A 58 33.04 -9.97 -26.87
N HIS A 59 32.71 -11.25 -27.10
CA HIS A 59 31.79 -11.65 -28.15
C HIS A 59 30.37 -11.11 -27.87
N PRO A 60 29.67 -10.52 -28.87
CA PRO A 60 28.36 -9.91 -28.68
C PRO A 60 27.31 -10.88 -28.09
N ASP A 61 27.36 -12.15 -28.48
CA ASP A 61 26.44 -13.18 -27.95
C ASP A 61 26.77 -13.57 -26.51
N SER A 62 28.06 -13.60 -26.13
CA SER A 62 28.49 -13.84 -24.74
C SER A 62 27.99 -12.71 -23.82
N ILE A 63 28.18 -11.46 -24.23
CA ILE A 63 27.69 -10.28 -23.50
C ILE A 63 26.16 -10.31 -23.34
N THR A 64 25.44 -10.68 -24.42
CA THR A 64 23.97 -10.78 -24.40
C THR A 64 23.52 -11.85 -23.41
N MET A 65 24.16 -13.02 -23.42
CA MET A 65 23.86 -14.13 -22.52
C MET A 65 24.17 -13.77 -21.06
N GLN A 66 25.33 -13.19 -20.78
CA GLN A 66 25.71 -12.73 -19.43
C GLN A 66 24.69 -11.75 -18.85
N ARG A 67 24.21 -10.80 -19.66
CA ARG A 67 23.16 -9.84 -19.25
C ARG A 67 21.83 -10.54 -18.96
N ALA A 68 21.42 -11.47 -19.82
CA ALA A 68 20.18 -12.23 -19.64
C ALA A 68 20.21 -13.08 -18.35
N VAL A 69 21.28 -13.85 -18.14
CA VAL A 69 21.50 -14.67 -16.93
C VAL A 69 21.57 -13.77 -15.69
N GLY A 70 22.29 -12.66 -15.75
CA GLY A 70 22.39 -11.69 -14.67
C GLY A 70 21.04 -11.06 -14.31
N HIS A 71 20.20 -10.76 -15.31
CA HIS A 71 18.85 -10.27 -15.10
C HIS A 71 17.95 -11.32 -14.45
N LEU A 72 17.97 -12.57 -14.94
CA LEU A 72 17.22 -13.69 -14.37
C LEU A 72 17.61 -13.92 -12.89
N PHE A 73 18.91 -13.99 -12.59
CA PHE A 73 19.40 -14.16 -11.23
C PHE A 73 18.93 -13.02 -10.31
N LYS A 74 19.05 -11.76 -10.75
CA LYS A 74 18.57 -10.60 -9.99
C LYS A 74 17.06 -10.67 -9.73
N ARG A 75 16.28 -11.11 -10.73
CA ARG A 75 14.82 -11.30 -10.62
C ARG A 75 14.48 -12.39 -9.59
N LEU A 76 15.14 -13.55 -9.65
CA LEU A 76 14.91 -14.64 -8.70
C LEU A 76 15.33 -14.27 -7.27
N LYS A 77 16.48 -13.60 -7.10
CA LYS A 77 16.93 -13.06 -5.81
C LYS A 77 15.92 -12.06 -5.24
N LYS A 78 15.38 -11.16 -6.08
CA LYS A 78 14.33 -10.22 -5.69
C LYS A 78 13.05 -10.96 -5.28
N LYS A 79 12.61 -11.96 -6.07
CA LYS A 79 11.42 -12.79 -5.77
C LYS A 79 11.56 -13.48 -4.42
N ARG A 80 12.69 -14.12 -4.14
CA ARG A 80 12.96 -14.78 -2.85
C ARG A 80 12.94 -13.79 -1.69
N ARG A 81 13.57 -12.62 -1.86
CA ARG A 81 13.59 -11.56 -0.82
C ARG A 81 12.21 -10.96 -0.56
N LEU A 82 11.38 -10.83 -1.59
CA LEU A 82 9.99 -10.36 -1.42
C LEU A 82 9.14 -11.43 -0.76
N GLY A 83 9.27 -12.69 -1.18
CA GLY A 83 8.57 -13.83 -0.59
C GLY A 83 8.88 -13.99 0.91
N SER A 84 10.16 -13.92 1.30
CA SER A 84 10.53 -14.01 2.71
C SER A 84 10.01 -12.86 3.57
N ARG A 85 9.75 -11.68 2.97
CA ARG A 85 9.21 -10.51 3.65
C ARG A 85 7.68 -10.44 3.62
N ALA A 86 7.05 -11.19 2.72
CA ALA A 86 5.61 -11.13 2.53
C ALA A 86 4.85 -11.56 3.78
N ALA A 87 5.22 -12.70 4.39
CA ALA A 87 4.58 -13.20 5.60
C ALA A 87 4.69 -12.21 6.78
N VAL A 88 5.88 -11.61 6.96
CA VAL A 88 6.12 -10.61 8.02
C VAL A 88 5.30 -9.35 7.78
N ASN A 89 5.30 -8.83 6.55
CA ASN A 89 4.55 -7.63 6.21
C ASN A 89 3.04 -7.86 6.32
N GLU A 90 2.57 -9.06 5.99
CA GLU A 90 1.16 -9.43 6.08
C GLU A 90 0.70 -9.51 7.55
N ALA A 91 1.47 -10.18 8.41
CA ALA A 91 1.18 -10.19 9.85
C ALA A 91 1.18 -8.77 10.44
N ASP A 92 2.18 -7.94 10.11
CA ASP A 92 2.24 -6.55 10.56
C ASP A 92 1.06 -5.71 10.01
N ARG A 93 0.59 -5.98 8.78
CA ARG A 93 -0.58 -5.30 8.19
C ARG A 93 -1.85 -5.65 8.93
N GLN A 94 -2.04 -6.91 9.32
CA GLN A 94 -3.21 -7.33 10.09
C GLN A 94 -3.27 -6.63 11.45
N VAL A 95 -2.13 -6.49 12.14
CA VAL A 95 -2.06 -5.73 13.40
C VAL A 95 -2.41 -4.25 13.17
N VAL A 96 -1.92 -3.63 12.10
CA VAL A 96 -2.24 -2.22 11.78
C VAL A 96 -3.71 -2.05 11.41
N ALA A 97 -4.26 -2.95 10.60
CA ALA A 97 -5.66 -2.91 10.18
C ALA A 97 -6.63 -3.09 11.36
N ALA A 98 -6.22 -3.79 12.42
CA ALA A 98 -7.00 -3.93 13.64
C ALA A 98 -7.07 -2.63 14.50
N THR A 99 -6.21 -1.64 14.21
CA THR A 99 -6.21 -0.35 14.92
C THR A 99 -7.26 0.61 14.39
N ALA A 100 -7.75 1.51 15.26
CA ALA A 100 -8.73 2.54 14.89
C ALA A 100 -8.24 3.46 13.75
N THR A 101 -6.97 3.88 13.81
CA THR A 101 -6.40 4.85 12.86
C THR A 101 -5.81 4.23 11.61
N GLY A 102 -5.49 2.93 11.65
CA GLY A 102 -4.86 2.17 10.56
C GLY A 102 -5.81 1.20 9.85
N SER A 103 -7.07 1.13 10.30
CA SER A 103 -8.10 0.32 9.64
C SER A 103 -8.36 0.81 8.21
N PRO A 104 -8.45 -0.10 7.22
CA PRO A 104 -8.94 0.22 5.89
C PRO A 104 -10.35 0.83 5.89
N ASP A 105 -11.16 0.45 6.87
CA ASP A 105 -12.55 0.88 7.04
C ASP A 105 -12.67 2.20 7.81
N ARG A 106 -11.56 2.92 8.01
CA ARG A 106 -11.58 4.24 8.66
C ARG A 106 -12.34 5.24 7.78
N ILE A 107 -13.59 5.49 8.15
CA ILE A 107 -14.39 6.62 7.67
C ILE A 107 -14.33 7.70 8.74
N ASP A 108 -13.65 8.79 8.42
CA ASP A 108 -13.43 9.94 9.30
C ASP A 108 -14.45 11.04 8.93
N ASP A 109 -15.74 10.77 9.19
CA ASP A 109 -16.83 11.71 8.98
C ASP A 109 -17.27 12.33 10.30
N GLU A 110 -16.42 13.24 10.77
CA GLU A 110 -16.62 14.01 12.00
C GLU A 110 -17.81 14.98 11.88
N THR A 111 -18.29 15.30 10.66
CA THR A 111 -19.48 16.16 10.45
C THR A 111 -20.76 15.38 10.73
N ALA A 112 -20.78 14.08 10.41
CA ALA A 112 -21.85 13.16 10.77
C ALA A 112 -21.78 12.66 12.22
N GLY A 113 -20.73 13.02 12.98
CA GLY A 113 -20.55 12.62 14.37
C GLY A 113 -20.26 11.13 14.54
N ILE A 114 -19.61 10.49 13.55
CA ILE A 114 -19.24 9.08 13.63
C ILE A 114 -17.83 8.98 14.24
N PRO A 115 -17.70 8.58 15.52
CA PRO A 115 -16.39 8.53 16.15
C PRO A 115 -15.57 7.37 15.59
N ILE A 116 -14.29 7.62 15.35
CA ILE A 116 -13.33 6.57 15.01
C ILE A 116 -13.22 5.60 16.19
N LYS A 117 -13.51 4.32 15.97
CA LYS A 117 -13.39 3.26 16.97
C LYS A 117 -12.36 2.22 16.56
N SER A 118 -11.68 1.62 17.54
CA SER A 118 -10.83 0.46 17.30
C SER A 118 -11.70 -0.77 17.05
N ASN A 119 -11.28 -1.62 16.09
CA ASN A 119 -11.92 -2.92 15.89
C ASN A 119 -11.46 -3.96 16.93
N THR A 120 -10.45 -3.63 17.73
CA THR A 120 -9.92 -4.50 18.79
C THR A 120 -10.60 -4.22 20.13
N ALA A 121 -11.04 -5.28 20.81
CA ALA A 121 -11.48 -5.23 22.21
C ALA A 121 -10.25 -5.26 23.15
N GLY A 122 -9.79 -4.09 23.59
CA GLY A 122 -8.67 -3.98 24.54
C GLY A 122 -7.78 -2.76 24.31
N ALA A 123 -6.70 -2.64 25.08
CA ALA A 123 -5.76 -1.52 24.99
C ALA A 123 -4.72 -1.67 23.86
N SER A 124 -4.53 -2.87 23.32
CA SER A 124 -3.51 -3.17 22.29
C SER A 124 -4.11 -3.96 21.14
N ALA A 125 -3.72 -3.62 19.90
CA ALA A 125 -4.12 -4.32 18.67
C ALA A 125 -3.26 -5.55 18.35
N GLY A 126 -2.10 -5.70 19.00
CA GLY A 126 -1.18 -6.81 18.77
C GLY A 126 0.29 -6.39 18.82
N THR A 127 1.16 -7.32 18.39
CA THR A 127 2.62 -7.12 18.37
C THR A 127 3.15 -7.24 16.95
N LEU A 128 3.89 -6.23 16.50
CA LEU A 128 4.61 -6.26 15.22
C LEU A 128 5.83 -7.16 15.31
N ILE A 129 6.07 -7.91 14.25
CA ILE A 129 7.28 -8.72 14.09
C ILE A 129 8.49 -7.80 13.88
N LYS A 130 8.30 -6.69 13.15
CA LYS A 130 9.34 -5.67 12.94
C LYS A 130 9.03 -4.41 13.73
N ALA A 131 9.97 -4.03 14.60
CA ALA A 131 9.84 -2.79 15.37
C ALA A 131 9.77 -1.55 14.46
N ARG A 132 8.86 -0.63 14.78
CA ARG A 132 8.65 0.64 14.08
C ARG A 132 8.98 1.83 14.99
N PRO A 133 9.46 2.96 14.43
CA PRO A 133 9.73 4.15 15.23
C PRO A 133 8.41 4.87 15.59
N CYS A 134 8.30 5.32 16.84
CA CYS A 134 7.21 6.18 17.28
C CYS A 134 7.26 7.52 16.54
N TYR A 135 6.11 8.04 16.08
CA TYR A 135 6.04 9.34 15.43
C TYR A 135 6.49 10.49 16.35
N ILE A 136 6.25 10.38 17.67
CA ILE A 136 6.58 11.42 18.66
C ILE A 136 8.01 11.25 19.19
N CYS A 137 8.28 10.21 19.98
CA CYS A 137 9.56 10.04 20.68
C CYS A 137 10.64 9.32 19.86
N LYS A 138 10.31 8.83 18.66
CA LYS A 138 11.21 8.08 17.75
C LYS A 138 11.75 6.76 18.30
N GLN A 139 11.38 6.36 19.52
CA GLN A 139 11.71 5.04 20.07
C GLN A 139 11.09 3.92 19.24
N ARG A 140 11.83 2.82 19.09
CA ARG A 140 11.34 1.64 18.38
C ARG A 140 10.43 0.83 19.29
N TYR A 141 9.25 0.47 18.81
CA TYR A 141 8.27 -0.33 19.54
C TYR A 141 7.71 -1.45 18.65
N THR A 142 7.22 -2.51 19.29
CA THR A 142 6.55 -3.63 18.64
C THR A 142 5.11 -3.79 19.12
N ALA A 143 4.81 -3.46 20.39
CA ALA A 143 3.46 -3.47 20.92
C ALA A 143 2.64 -2.27 20.39
N VAL A 144 1.54 -2.56 19.69
CA VAL A 144 0.71 -1.55 19.03
C VAL A 144 -0.51 -1.23 19.88
N ASP A 145 -0.78 0.06 20.09
CA ASP A 145 -1.98 0.55 20.77
C ASP A 145 -3.23 0.28 19.91
N ALA A 146 -4.38 0.02 20.55
CA ALA A 146 -5.62 -0.27 19.83
C ALA A 146 -6.13 0.92 18.98
N PHE A 147 -5.79 2.15 19.35
CA PHE A 147 -6.19 3.36 18.64
C PHE A 147 -5.12 3.82 17.66
N TYR A 148 -3.86 3.94 18.10
CA TYR A 148 -2.76 4.53 17.33
C TYR A 148 -1.73 3.50 16.83
N HIS A 149 -1.65 3.31 15.51
CA HIS A 149 -0.65 2.43 14.88
C HIS A 149 0.74 3.06 14.65
N GLN A 150 0.90 4.36 14.91
CA GLN A 150 2.15 5.11 14.68
C GLN A 150 2.83 5.60 15.97
N LEU A 151 2.25 5.29 17.13
CA LEU A 151 2.72 5.75 18.43
C LEU A 151 3.11 4.55 19.32
N CYS A 152 4.13 4.71 20.16
CA CYS A 152 4.39 3.74 21.21
C CYS A 152 3.28 3.81 22.29
N PRO A 153 3.11 2.77 23.12
CA PRO A 153 2.04 2.72 24.13
C PRO A 153 1.98 3.96 25.06
N ASP A 154 3.14 4.48 25.50
CA ASP A 154 3.20 5.63 26.40
C ASP A 154 2.72 6.93 25.72
N CYS A 155 3.21 7.17 24.50
CA CYS A 155 2.80 8.32 23.70
C CYS A 155 1.32 8.20 23.28
N ALA A 156 0.83 6.99 22.97
CA ALA A 156 -0.55 6.74 22.64
C ALA A 156 -1.48 7.02 23.84
N ALA A 157 -1.12 6.58 25.05
CA ALA A 157 -1.87 6.87 26.28
C ALA A 157 -1.96 8.38 26.54
N THR A 158 -0.83 9.10 26.37
CA THR A 158 -0.78 10.57 26.51
C THR A 158 -1.61 11.29 25.46
N SER A 159 -1.66 10.78 24.22
CA SER A 159 -2.51 11.35 23.16
C SER A 159 -3.99 11.08 23.41
N ARG A 160 -4.35 9.89 23.91
CA ARG A 160 -5.73 9.55 24.26
C ARG A 160 -6.26 10.44 25.39
N SER A 161 -5.47 10.69 26.44
CA SER A 161 -5.91 11.56 27.54
C SER A 161 -6.22 13.00 27.11
N LYS A 162 -5.60 13.48 26.03
CA LYS A 162 -5.85 14.82 25.45
C LYS A 162 -7.02 14.85 24.46
N ARG A 163 -7.52 13.69 24.02
CA ARG A 163 -8.62 13.58 23.04
C ARG A 163 -9.97 13.79 23.73
N ASP A 164 -10.12 13.31 24.95
CA ASP A 164 -11.36 13.48 25.73
C ASP A 164 -11.45 14.85 26.43
N ALA A 165 -10.51 15.75 26.18
CA ALA A 165 -10.54 17.10 26.73
C ALA A 165 -11.60 17.94 26.01
N SER A 166 -12.69 18.27 26.70
CA SER A 166 -13.78 19.12 26.21
C SER A 166 -13.79 20.48 26.92
N THR A 167 -14.20 21.52 26.21
CA THR A 167 -14.48 22.85 26.79
C THR A 167 -15.91 23.26 26.45
N ASP A 168 -16.65 23.79 27.42
CA ASP A 168 -17.97 24.35 27.16
C ASP A 168 -17.85 25.72 26.48
N LEU A 169 -18.31 25.77 25.23
CA LEU A 169 -18.31 26.96 24.39
C LEU A 169 -19.71 27.56 24.24
N THR A 170 -20.67 27.19 25.08
CA THR A 170 -22.01 27.77 25.08
C THR A 170 -21.96 29.30 25.10
N GLY A 171 -22.63 29.92 24.13
CA GLY A 171 -22.67 31.39 23.96
C GLY A 171 -21.41 32.02 23.34
N ARG A 172 -20.43 31.23 22.89
CA ARG A 172 -19.19 31.70 22.26
C ARG A 172 -19.05 31.16 20.84
N ARG A 173 -18.39 31.93 19.97
CA ARG A 173 -18.04 31.51 18.61
C ARG A 173 -16.57 31.12 18.60
N ALA A 174 -16.28 29.86 18.29
CA ALA A 174 -14.92 29.37 18.10
C ALA A 174 -14.59 29.26 16.61
N LEU A 175 -13.34 29.57 16.27
CA LEU A 175 -12.77 29.31 14.96
C LEU A 175 -11.74 28.19 15.11
N LEU A 176 -12.06 27.00 14.58
CA LEU A 176 -11.11 25.90 14.54
C LEU A 176 -10.15 26.10 13.36
N THR A 177 -8.89 26.41 13.68
CA THR A 177 -7.79 26.53 12.70
C THR A 177 -6.84 25.35 12.84
N GLY A 178 -7.23 24.19 12.32
CA GLY A 178 -6.43 22.96 12.36
C GLY A 178 -7.24 21.73 11.98
N GLY A 179 -6.57 20.60 11.74
CA GLY A 179 -7.24 19.31 11.48
C GLY A 179 -8.22 18.93 12.61
N PRO A 180 -9.27 18.16 12.31
CA PRO A 180 -10.45 18.05 13.16
C PRO A 180 -10.10 17.41 14.51
N ARG A 181 -10.31 18.17 15.58
CA ARG A 181 -10.41 17.68 16.96
C ARG A 181 -11.85 17.93 17.39
N GLU A 182 -12.47 16.90 17.95
CA GLU A 182 -13.84 16.91 18.45
C GLU A 182 -14.09 18.13 19.34
N ASP A 183 -15.02 18.99 18.93
CA ASP A 183 -15.62 20.00 19.80
C ASP A 183 -17.06 19.54 20.03
N ARG A 184 -17.26 18.83 21.15
CA ARG A 184 -18.47 18.06 21.46
C ARG A 184 -19.73 18.94 21.65
N HIS A 185 -19.63 20.26 21.44
CA HIS A 185 -20.66 21.28 21.66
C HIS A 185 -20.72 22.36 20.56
N VAL A 186 -20.54 22.04 19.27
CA VAL A 186 -20.96 22.97 18.22
C VAL A 186 -22.46 22.84 18.02
N HIS A 187 -23.24 23.59 18.81
CA HIS A 187 -24.66 23.79 18.52
C HIS A 187 -24.79 24.30 17.08
N ARG A 188 -25.52 23.55 16.26
CA ARG A 188 -25.93 23.96 14.91
C ARG A 188 -26.61 25.32 15.01
N VAL A 189 -25.93 26.38 14.59
CA VAL A 189 -26.57 27.67 14.39
C VAL A 189 -27.57 27.45 13.25
N ALA A 190 -28.85 27.33 13.59
CA ALA A 190 -29.93 27.35 12.62
C ALA A 190 -29.83 28.66 11.82
N PRO A 191 -30.02 28.64 10.49
CA PRO A 191 -30.04 29.88 9.72
C PRO A 191 -31.18 30.75 10.26
N ALA A 192 -30.83 31.96 10.70
CA ALA A 192 -31.82 32.97 11.03
C ALA A 192 -32.64 33.27 9.76
N ALA A 193 -33.96 33.17 9.88
CA ALA A 193 -34.93 33.58 8.86
C ALA A 193 -34.89 35.10 8.64
#